data_AF-A0A9J6RIL5-F1
#
_entry.id   AF-A0A9J6RIL5-F1
#
_cell.length_a   1.000
_cell.length_b   1.000
_cell.length_c   1.000
_cell.angle_alpha   90.00
_cell.angle_beta   90.00
_cell.angle_gamma   90.00
#
_symmetry.space_group_name_H-M   'P 1'
#
loop_
_entity.id
_entity.type
_entity.pdbx_description
1 polymer ?
#
loop_
_entity_poly.entity_id
_entity_poly.type
_entity_poly.pdbx_seq_one_letter_code
_entity_poly.pdbx_strand_id
1 'polypeptide(L)'
;MSLKIIIALIAIMLSACTSDNEHFCARYEYVYKQLDDPELPSYGEMKQALQLEINQRPKDSDQQRFMLFVLEEYHLEIKPGHKSPQAFCMDTKRWQYYP
;
A
#
# COMPACT_ATOMS: atom_id res chain seq x y z
N MET A 1 29.09 9.26 29.88
CA MET A 1 27.76 9.38 29.23
C MET A 1 26.71 8.90 30.22
N SER A 2 25.83 9.79 30.68
CA SER A 2 24.90 9.50 31.79
C SER A 2 23.82 8.49 31.37
N LEU A 3 23.40 7.58 32.27
CA LEU A 3 22.33 6.60 32.02
C LEU A 3 21.05 7.23 31.45
N LYS A 4 20.73 8.45 31.90
CA LYS A 4 19.61 9.26 31.41
C LYS A 4 19.72 9.65 29.93
N ILE A 5 20.94 9.88 29.45
CA ILE A 5 21.23 10.22 28.04
C ILE A 5 21.03 8.98 27.16
N ILE A 6 21.46 7.81 27.65
CA ILE A 6 21.27 6.53 26.94
C ILE A 6 19.78 6.20 26.78
N ILE A 7 18.99 6.36 27.85
CA ILE A 7 17.54 6.12 27.82
C ILE A 7 16.83 7.09 26.84
N ALA A 8 17.25 8.36 26.82
CA ALA A 8 16.70 9.34 25.88
C ALA A 8 17.05 9.01 24.41
N LEU A 9 18.28 8.56 24.14
CA LEU A 9 18.70 8.13 22.80
C LEU A 9 17.96 6.87 22.31
N ILE A 10 17.69 5.92 23.21
CA ILE A 10 16.90 4.71 22.88
C ILE A 10 15.45 5.09 22.56
N ALA A 11 14.85 6.02 23.31
CA ALA A 11 13.49 6.48 23.06
C ALA A 11 13.34 7.18 21.69
N ILE A 12 14.36 7.92 21.24
CA ILE A 12 14.36 8.60 19.93
C ILE A 12 14.62 7.61 18.78
N MET A 13 15.44 6.57 19.02
CA MET A 13 15.67 5.51 18.03
C MET A 13 14.43 4.65 17.79
N LEU A 14 13.57 4.47 18.80
CA LEU A 14 12.33 3.69 18.68
C LEU A 14 11.26 4.39 17.81
N SER A 15 11.29 5.72 17.67
CA SER A 15 10.36 6.44 16.78
C SER A 15 10.86 6.53 15.33
N ALA A 16 12.07 6.03 15.02
CA ALA A 16 12.62 6.00 13.66
C ALA A 16 12.40 4.66 12.94
N CYS A 17 11.77 3.68 13.60
CA CYS A 17 11.12 2.56 12.91
C CYS A 17 9.79 3.06 12.32
N THR A 18 9.82 3.60 11.09
CA THR A 18 8.61 3.74 10.27
C THR A 18 7.89 2.40 10.28
N SER A 19 6.65 2.37 10.77
CA SER A 19 5.96 1.09 10.94
C SER A 19 5.79 0.42 9.57
N ASP A 20 5.81 -0.92 9.50
CA ASP A 20 5.54 -1.67 8.25
C ASP A 20 4.23 -1.21 7.56
N ASN A 21 3.28 -0.70 8.35
CA ASN A 21 2.03 -0.13 7.88
C ASN A 21 2.21 1.20 7.13
N GLU A 22 3.16 2.04 7.54
CA GLU A 22 3.48 3.28 6.82
C GLU A 22 4.10 2.96 5.46
N HIS A 23 4.97 1.96 5.39
CA HIS A 23 5.51 1.45 4.12
C HIS A 23 4.40 0.87 3.24
N PHE A 24 3.50 0.07 3.81
CA PHE A 24 2.32 -0.45 3.10
C PHE A 24 1.47 0.70 2.53
N CYS A 25 1.17 1.71 3.34
CA CYS A 25 0.30 2.82 2.93
C CYS A 25 0.98 3.78 1.94
N ALA A 26 2.31 3.90 1.97
CA ALA A 26 3.06 4.60 0.93
C ALA A 26 2.98 3.85 -0.42
N ARG A 27 3.15 2.51 -0.41
CA ARG A 27 2.94 1.68 -1.61
C ARG A 27 1.50 1.78 -2.13
N TYR A 28 0.53 1.79 -1.23
CA TYR A 28 -0.88 1.90 -1.57
C TYR A 28 -1.15 3.23 -2.28
N GLU A 29 -0.65 4.34 -1.73
CA GLU A 29 -0.80 5.65 -2.35
C GLU A 29 -0.13 5.73 -3.72
N TYR A 30 1.07 5.16 -3.86
CA TYR A 30 1.79 5.14 -5.13
C TYR A 30 0.98 4.43 -6.23
N VAL A 31 0.49 3.22 -5.97
CA VAL A 31 -0.32 2.47 -6.96
C VAL A 31 -1.65 3.18 -7.22
N TYR A 32 -2.33 3.65 -6.18
CA TYR A 32 -3.64 4.30 -6.32
C TYR A 32 -3.56 5.54 -7.22
N LYS A 33 -2.54 6.38 -7.05
CA LYS A 33 -2.36 7.59 -7.87
C LYS A 33 -2.04 7.29 -9.34
N GLN A 34 -1.41 6.16 -9.64
CA GLN A 34 -1.16 5.77 -11.03
C GLN A 34 -2.46 5.47 -11.76
N LEU A 35 -3.47 4.97 -11.06
CA LEU A 35 -4.76 4.60 -11.65
C LEU A 35 -5.59 5.81 -12.14
N ASP A 36 -5.17 7.04 -11.80
CA ASP A 36 -5.76 8.28 -12.32
C ASP A 36 -5.24 8.63 -13.73
N ASP A 37 -4.27 7.88 -14.27
CA ASP A 37 -3.72 8.10 -15.61
C ASP A 37 -4.72 7.66 -16.70
N PRO A 38 -5.20 8.58 -17.56
CA PRO A 38 -6.19 8.27 -18.59
C PRO A 38 -5.65 7.42 -19.73
N GLU A 39 -4.33 7.22 -19.84
CA GLU A 39 -3.71 6.37 -20.86
C GLU A 39 -3.66 4.89 -20.44
N LEU A 40 -4.07 4.56 -19.20
CA LEU A 40 -4.10 3.19 -18.72
C LEU A 40 -5.15 2.34 -19.46
N PRO A 41 -4.90 1.02 -19.59
CA PRO A 41 -5.91 0.08 -20.06
C PRO A 41 -7.16 0.10 -19.19
N SER A 42 -8.25 -0.48 -19.68
CA SER A 42 -9.46 -0.61 -18.87
C SER A 42 -9.22 -1.46 -17.61
N TYR A 43 -10.08 -1.28 -16.60
CA TYR A 43 -10.07 -2.11 -15.38
C TYR A 43 -10.04 -3.61 -15.69
N GLY A 44 -10.84 -4.07 -16.66
CA GLY A 44 -10.92 -5.48 -17.05
C GLY A 44 -9.60 -6.00 -17.63
N GLU A 45 -8.94 -5.21 -18.48
CA GLU A 45 -7.65 -5.57 -19.09
C GLU A 45 -6.53 -5.63 -18.05
N MET A 46 -6.44 -4.61 -17.19
CA MET A 46 -5.43 -4.58 -16.12
C MET A 46 -5.62 -5.75 -15.15
N LYS A 47 -6.87 -6.03 -14.75
CA LYS A 47 -7.20 -7.16 -13.87
C LYS A 47 -6.78 -8.49 -14.49
N GLN A 48 -7.13 -8.72 -15.76
CA GLN A 48 -6.80 -9.94 -16.47
C GLN A 48 -5.28 -10.12 -16.60
N ALA A 49 -4.55 -9.05 -16.92
CA ALA A 49 -3.10 -9.07 -17.03
C ALA A 49 -2.44 -9.43 -15.68
N LEU A 50 -2.84 -8.79 -14.59
CA LEU A 50 -2.33 -9.06 -13.25
C LEU A 50 -2.62 -10.51 -12.83
N GLN A 51 -3.85 -10.99 -13.07
CA GLN A 51 -4.23 -12.38 -12.76
C GLN A 51 -3.40 -13.40 -13.56
N LEU A 52 -3.13 -13.13 -14.84
CA LEU A 52 -2.27 -13.98 -15.66
C LEU A 52 -0.85 -14.05 -15.08
N GLU A 53 -0.26 -12.91 -14.72
CA GLU A 53 1.08 -12.87 -14.13
C GLU A 53 1.15 -13.61 -12.78
N ILE A 54 0.14 -13.42 -11.93
CA ILE A 54 0.03 -14.12 -10.63
C ILE A 54 -0.05 -15.63 -10.84
N ASN A 55 -0.85 -16.08 -11.81
CA ASN A 55 -1.03 -17.50 -12.09
C ASN A 55 0.23 -18.15 -12.69
N GLN A 56 1.01 -17.39 -13.47
CA GLN A 56 2.27 -17.87 -14.07
C GLN A 56 3.41 -17.94 -13.04
N ARG A 57 3.46 -17.01 -12.08
CA ARG A 57 4.56 -16.89 -11.10
C ARG A 57 4.03 -16.76 -9.65
N PRO A 58 3.29 -17.75 -9.12
CA PRO A 58 2.55 -17.59 -7.87
C PRO A 58 3.44 -17.28 -6.65
N LYS A 59 4.67 -17.80 -6.61
CA LYS A 59 5.61 -17.58 -5.49
C LYS A 59 6.25 -16.20 -5.47
N ASP A 60 6.31 -15.52 -6.62
CA ASP A 60 7.00 -14.25 -6.81
C ASP A 60 6.01 -13.14 -7.24
N SER A 61 4.76 -13.26 -6.80
CA SER A 61 3.63 -12.44 -7.26
C SER A 61 3.11 -11.43 -6.24
N ASP A 62 3.84 -11.15 -5.15
CA ASP A 62 3.38 -10.22 -4.11
C ASP A 62 3.07 -8.83 -4.69
N GLN A 63 3.95 -8.30 -5.54
CA GLN A 63 3.73 -7.00 -6.15
C GLN A 63 2.47 -6.99 -7.03
N GLN A 64 2.23 -8.03 -7.82
CA GLN A 64 1.04 -8.14 -8.66
C GLN A 64 -0.23 -8.32 -7.83
N ARG A 65 -0.18 -9.11 -6.74
CA ARG A 65 -1.30 -9.25 -5.80
C ARG A 65 -1.62 -7.93 -5.13
N PHE A 66 -0.60 -7.19 -4.72
CA PHE A 66 -0.75 -5.85 -4.17
C PHE A 66 -1.38 -4.88 -5.18
N MET A 67 -0.90 -4.86 -6.42
CA MET A 67 -1.48 -4.03 -7.48
C MET A 67 -2.93 -4.41 -7.76
N LEU A 68 -3.25 -5.71 -7.79
CA LEU A 68 -4.61 -6.20 -7.98
C LEU A 68 -5.53 -5.78 -6.83
N PHE A 69 -5.05 -5.87 -5.59
CA PHE A 69 -5.78 -5.41 -4.41
C PHE A 69 -6.15 -3.92 -4.51
N VAL A 70 -5.18 -3.06 -4.84
CA VAL A 70 -5.43 -1.61 -4.99
C VAL A 70 -6.32 -1.30 -6.20
N LEU A 71 -6.14 -2.00 -7.32
CA LEU A 71 -6.97 -1.86 -8.52
C LEU A 71 -8.44 -2.17 -8.23
N GLU A 72 -8.72 -3.22 -7.45
CA GLU A 72 -10.08 -3.58 -7.06
C GLU A 72 -10.69 -2.54 -6.11
N GLU A 73 -9.95 -2.07 -5.10
CA GLU A 73 -10.46 -1.01 -4.22
C GLU A 73 -10.68 0.33 -4.95
N TYR A 74 -9.84 0.65 -5.95
CA TYR A 74 -10.00 1.83 -6.80
C TYR A 74 -11.28 1.73 -7.63
N HIS A 75 -11.49 0.61 -8.34
CA HIS A 75 -12.67 0.40 -9.18
C HIS A 75 -13.98 0.39 -8.38
N LEU A 76 -13.94 -0.09 -7.15
CA LEU A 76 -15.09 -0.11 -6.24
C LEU A 76 -15.31 1.23 -5.50
N GLU A 77 -14.49 2.25 -5.75
CA GLU A 77 -14.58 3.57 -5.11
C GLU A 77 -14.57 3.51 -3.57
N ILE A 78 -13.86 2.53 -3.00
CA ILE A 78 -13.85 2.27 -1.54
C ILE A 78 -13.28 3.48 -0.77
N LYS A 79 -12.29 4.17 -1.35
CA LYS A 79 -11.70 5.38 -0.79
C LYS A 79 -12.59 6.60 -1.09
N PRO A 80 -13.07 7.35 -0.08
CA PRO A 80 -13.79 8.60 -0.32
C PRO A 80 -12.93 9.61 -1.10
N GLY A 81 -13.54 10.33 -2.06
CA GLY A 81 -12.83 11.29 -2.93
C GLY A 81 -12.10 12.42 -2.17
N HIS A 82 -12.60 12.82 -1.00
CA HIS A 82 -12.01 13.89 -0.18
C HIS A 82 -10.79 13.44 0.65
N LYS A 83 -10.49 12.14 0.72
CA LYS A 83 -9.32 11.61 1.43
C LYS A 83 -8.19 11.29 0.46
N SER A 84 -6.95 11.59 0.87
CA SER A 84 -5.78 11.05 0.18
C SER A 84 -5.73 9.51 0.35
N PRO A 85 -5.16 8.78 -0.62
CA PRO A 85 -5.00 7.33 -0.51
C PRO A 85 -4.24 6.89 0.75
N GLN A 86 -3.17 7.61 1.10
CA GLN A 86 -2.36 7.30 2.28
C GLN A 86 -3.16 7.46 3.58
N ALA A 87 -3.87 8.60 3.74
CA ALA A 87 -4.66 8.85 4.93
C ALA A 87 -5.79 7.82 5.07
N PHE A 88 -6.48 7.52 3.96
CA PHE A 88 -7.49 6.46 3.95
C PHE A 88 -6.90 5.10 4.34
N CYS A 89 -5.74 4.73 3.79
CA CYS A 89 -5.06 3.48 4.10
C CYS A 89 -4.73 3.35 5.59
N MET A 90 -4.18 4.42 6.18
CA MET A 90 -3.82 4.49 7.60
C MET A 90 -5.05 4.43 8.51
N ASP A 91 -6.05 5.25 8.24
CA ASP A 91 -7.27 5.36 9.06
C ASP A 91 -8.05 4.03 9.13
N THR A 92 -8.09 3.33 8.00
CA THR A 92 -8.91 2.12 7.82
C THR A 92 -8.12 0.82 7.88
N LYS A 93 -6.81 0.93 8.15
CA LYS A 93 -5.89 -0.18 8.32
C LYS A 93 -5.91 -1.17 7.14
N ARG A 94 -5.77 -0.68 5.91
CA ARG A 94 -5.91 -1.51 4.69
C ARG A 94 -5.01 -2.75 4.67
N TRP A 95 -3.84 -2.68 5.31
CA TRP A 95 -2.94 -3.84 5.45
C TRP A 95 -3.59 -5.05 6.14
N GLN A 96 -4.64 -4.87 6.93
CA GLN A 96 -5.38 -5.98 7.56
C GLN A 96 -6.31 -6.72 6.59
N TYR A 97 -6.56 -6.15 5.41
CA TYR A 97 -7.43 -6.69 4.37
C TYR A 97 -6.66 -7.23 3.18
N TYR A 98 -5.34 -6.99 3.14
CA TYR A 98 -4.45 -7.56 2.14
C TYR A 98 -4.19 -9.04 2.46
N PRO A 99 -4.55 -9.97 1.56
CA PRO A 99 -4.47 -11.42 1.81
C PRO A 99 -3.07 -12.01 1.65
#